data_AF-A0A2S7MWF0-F1
#
_entry.id   AF-A0A2S7MWF0-F1
#
_cell.length_a   1.000
_cell.length_b   1.000
_cell.length_c   1.000
_cell.angle_alpha   90.00
_cell.angle_beta   90.00
_cell.angle_gamma   90.00
#
_symmetry.space_group_name_H-M   'P 1'
#
loop_
_entity.id
_entity.type
_entity.pdbx_description
1 polymer ?
#
loop_
_entity_poly.entity_id
_entity_poly.type
_entity_poly.pdbx_seq_one_letter_code
_entity_poly.pdbx_strand_id
1 'polypeptide(L)' 'MRRSPMYMAMTYFILGAVFVFFAIQNVTRSGWDFFTYFLIILATLDIGSGIRFIGIHRKIKEMNNEQQTKNK' A
#
# COMPACT_ATOMS: atom_id res chain seq x y z
N MET A 1 -13.70 7.12 14.82
CA MET A 1 -14.18 7.03 13.42
C MET A 1 -13.65 5.73 12.81
N ARG A 2 -14.51 4.75 12.49
CA ARG A 2 -14.11 3.51 11.80
C ARG A 2 -13.72 3.85 10.36
N ARG A 3 -12.47 4.25 10.12
CA ARG A 3 -11.93 4.38 8.75
C ARG A 3 -11.98 2.99 8.12
N SER A 4 -12.72 2.83 7.02
CA SER A 4 -12.77 1.57 6.29
C SER A 4 -11.34 1.16 5.92
N PRO A 5 -10.89 -0.06 6.27
CA PRO A 5 -9.56 -0.57 5.91
C PRO A 5 -9.26 -0.47 4.41
N MET A 6 -10.33 -0.51 3.59
CA MET A 6 -10.25 -0.40 2.13
C MET A 6 -9.93 1.02 1.65
N TYR A 7 -10.45 2.04 2.34
CA TYR A 7 -10.15 3.44 2.04
C TYR A 7 -8.69 3.76 2.35
N MET A 8 -8.18 3.27 3.49
CA MET A 8 -6.77 3.41 3.88
C MET A 8 -5.85 2.78 2.83
N ALA A 9 -6.12 1.54 2.40
CA ALA A 9 -5.33 0.85 1.39
C ALA A 9 -5.24 1.64 0.07
N MET A 10 -6.36 2.19 -0.39
CA MET A 10 -6.40 3.00 -1.61
C MET A 10 -5.59 4.28 -1.49
N THR A 11 -5.69 5.00 -0.35
CA THR A 11 -4.88 6.20 -0.13
C THR A 11 -3.38 5.91 -0.10
N TYR A 12 -2.95 4.82 0.52
CA TYR A 12 -1.53 4.42 0.51
C TYR A 12 -1.05 4.05 -0.90
N PHE A 13 -1.87 3.38 -1.70
CA PHE A 13 -1.52 3.06 -3.09
C PHE A 13 -1.39 4.31 -3.97
N ILE A 14 -2.32 5.26 -3.84
CA ILE A 14 -2.30 6.52 -4.59
C ILE A 14 -1.07 7.33 -4.19
N LEU A 15 -0.80 7.46 -2.90
CA LEU A 15 0.34 8.21 -2.39
C LEU A 15 1.68 7.58 -2.84
N GLY A 16 1.80 6.26 -2.73
CA GLY A 16 2.96 5.52 -3.23
C GLY A 16 3.19 5.71 -4.74
N ALA A 17 2.12 5.70 -5.55
CA ALA A 17 2.21 5.95 -6.99
C ALA A 17 2.74 7.35 -7.31
N VAL A 18 2.34 8.36 -6.54
CA VAL A 18 2.86 9.74 -6.67
C VAL A 18 4.35 9.78 -6.34
N PHE A 19 4.80 9.09 -5.29
CA PHE A 19 6.23 9.02 -4.98
C PHE A 19 7.04 8.30 -6.06
N VAL A 20 6.50 7.22 -6.66
CA VAL A 20 7.14 6.56 -7.82
C VAL A 20 7.26 7.52 -9.00
N PHE A 21 6.20 8.28 -9.32
CA PHE A 21 6.24 9.28 -10.38
C PHE A 21 7.34 10.32 -10.14
N PHE A 22 7.43 10.86 -8.92
CA PHE A 22 8.49 11.80 -8.59
C PHE A 22 9.88 11.18 -8.62
N ALA A 23 10.05 9.93 -8.18
CA ALA A 23 11.32 9.23 -8.25
C ALA A 23 11.79 9.07 -9.70
N ILE A 24 10.88 8.70 -10.61
CA ILE A 24 11.16 8.59 -12.05
C ILE A 24 11.55 9.95 -12.62
N GLN A 25 10.78 11.00 -12.32
CA GLN A 25 11.10 12.35 -12.80
C GLN A 25 12.45 12.85 -12.28
N ASN A 26 12.78 12.54 -11.02
CA ASN A 26 14.05 12.96 -10.42
C ASN A 26 15.23 12.18 -10.98
N VAL A 27 15.11 10.87 -11.20
CA VAL A 27 16.18 10.06 -11.79
C VAL A 27 16.45 10.45 -13.24
N THR A 28 15.41 10.84 -13.99
CA THR A 28 15.59 11.32 -15.36
C THR A 28 16.30 12.67 -15.43
N ARG A 29 16.09 13.56 -14.46
CA ARG A 29 16.66 14.92 -14.46
C ARG A 29 18.03 15.01 -13.77
N SER A 30 18.16 14.37 -12.62
CA SER A 30 19.30 14.52 -11.70
C SER A 30 20.06 13.20 -11.50
N GLY A 31 19.58 12.10 -12.06
CA GLY A 31 20.17 10.78 -11.89
C GLY A 31 19.90 10.15 -10.52
N TRP A 32 20.76 9.21 -10.14
CA TRP A 32 20.64 8.43 -8.91
C TRP A 32 21.21 9.16 -7.69
N ASP A 33 20.66 10.33 -7.38
CA ASP A 33 21.04 11.10 -6.19
C ASP A 33 20.29 10.63 -4.93
N PHE A 34 20.75 11.05 -3.75
CA PHE A 34 20.17 10.74 -2.46
C PHE A 34 18.64 10.90 -2.43
N PHE A 35 18.12 11.98 -3.02
CA PHE A 35 16.69 12.26 -3.05
C PHE A 35 15.88 11.21 -3.84
N THR A 36 16.46 10.64 -4.91
CA THR A 36 15.82 9.55 -5.68
C THR A 36 15.65 8.31 -4.81
N TYR A 37 16.69 7.92 -4.07
CA TYR A 37 16.61 6.78 -3.15
C TYR A 37 15.64 7.05 -2.00
N PHE A 38 15.61 8.27 -1.49
CA PHE A 38 14.65 8.68 -0.46
C PHE A 38 13.19 8.52 -0.95
N LEU A 39 12.88 8.99 -2.15
CA LEU A 39 11.54 8.82 -2.76
C LEU A 39 11.18 7.34 -2.98
N ILE A 40 12.14 6.51 -3.42
CA ILE A 40 11.94 5.06 -3.61
C ILE A 40 11.62 4.38 -2.28
N ILE A 41 12.32 4.72 -1.20
CA ILE A 41 12.06 4.17 0.13
C ILE A 41 10.65 4.55 0.59
N LEU A 42 10.25 5.82 0.45
CA LEU A 42 8.89 6.26 0.80
C LEU A 42 7.83 5.52 -0.01
N ALA A 43 7.99 5.43 -1.32
CA ALA A 43 7.09 4.67 -2.19
C ALA A 43 6.98 3.20 -1.77
N THR A 44 8.08 2.58 -1.37
CA THR A 44 8.12 1.18 -0.92
C THR A 44 7.34 0.99 0.38
N LEU A 45 7.46 1.92 1.34
CA LEU A 45 6.71 1.87 2.60
C LEU A 45 5.20 2.01 2.36
N ASP A 46 4.78 2.91 1.48
CA ASP A 46 3.38 3.13 1.14
C ASP A 46 2.77 1.94 0.41
N ILE A 47 3.45 1.44 -0.63
CA ILE A 47 2.98 0.27 -1.40
C ILE A 47 2.98 -0.99 -0.53
N GLY A 48 4.01 -1.21 0.29
CA GLY A 48 4.08 -2.32 1.23
C GLY A 48 2.94 -2.30 2.25
N SER A 49 2.60 -1.11 2.76
CA SER A 49 1.44 -0.93 3.64
C SER A 49 0.12 -1.25 2.91
N GLY A 50 -0.03 -0.80 1.66
CA GLY A 50 -1.15 -1.14 0.79
C GLY A 50 -1.32 -2.65 0.58
N ILE A 51 -0.23 -3.37 0.27
CA ILE A 51 -0.22 -4.83 0.11
C ILE A 51 -0.65 -5.53 1.41
N ARG A 52 -0.17 -5.06 2.57
CA ARG A 52 -0.54 -5.61 3.88
C ARG A 52 -2.05 -5.50 4.13
N PHE A 53 -2.68 -4.38 3.76
CA PHE A 53 -4.13 -4.22 3.89
C PHE A 53 -4.92 -5.18 2.99
N ILE A 54 -4.43 -5.48 1.79
CA ILE A 54 -5.04 -6.50 0.90
C ILE A 54 -4.95 -7.89 1.55
N GLY A 55 -3.81 -8.23 2.15
CA GLY A 55 -3.64 -9.49 2.89
C GLY A 55 -4.58 -9.60 4.10
N ILE A 56 -4.76 -8.52 4.85
CA ILE A 56 -5.71 -8.45 5.98
C ILE A 56 -7.15 -8.66 5.48
N HIS A 57 -7.53 -8.07 4.35
CA HIS A 57 -8.87 -8.26 3.79
C HIS A 57 -9.16 -9.72 3.43
N ARG A 58 -8.17 -10.42 2.84
CA ARG A 58 -8.28 -11.87 2.55
C ARG A 58 -8.44 -12.69 3.82
N LYS A 59 -7.64 -12.41 4.85
CA LYS A 59 -7.70 -13.11 6.13
C LYS A 59 -9.04 -12.90 6.87
N ILE A 60 -9.58 -11.68 6.84
CA ILE A 60 -10.91 -11.38 7.39
C ILE A 60 -12.00 -12.16 6.63
N LYS A 61 -11.89 -12.28 5.31
CA LYS A 61 -12.84 -13.06 4.50
C LYS A 61 -12.80 -14.56 4.84
N GLU A 62 -11.61 -15.12 5.04
CA GLU A 62 -11.41 -16.52 5.46
C GLU A 62 -12.03 -16.80 6.84
N MET A 63 -11.77 -15.92 7.83
CA MET A 63 -12.35 -16.05 9.18
C MET A 63 -13.88 -15.99 9.17
N ASN A 64 -14.48 -15.12 8.35
CA ASN A 64 -15.93 -15.03 8.24
C ASN A 64 -16.55 -16.28 7.60
N ASN A 65 -15.86 -16.91 6.64
CA ASN A 65 -16.31 -18.17 6.05
C ASN A 65 -16.23 -19.34 7.05
N GLU A 66 -15.17 -19.43 7.86
CA GLU A 66 -15.03 -20.46 8.90
C GLU A 66 -16.10 -20.36 10.00
N GLN A 67 -16.51 -19.15 10.37
CA GLN A 67 -17.60 -18.96 11.32
C GLN A 67 -18.97 -19.38 10.74
N GLN A 68 -19.20 -19.20 9.44
CA GLN A 68 -20.44 -19.64 8.79
C GLN A 68 -20.54 -21.17 8.69
N THR A 69 -19.44 -21.89 8.45
CA THR A 69 -19.43 -23.36 8.44
C THR A 69 -19.57 -23.97 9.84
N LYS A 70 -19.14 -23.29 10.91
CA LYS A 70 -19.34 -23.78 12.29
C LYS A 70 -20.75 -23.57 12.84
N ASN A 71 -21.51 -22.61 12.30
CA ASN A 71 -22.87 -22.29 12.71
C ASN A 71 -23.96 -23.02 11.90
N LYS A 72 -23.56 -23.94 11.01
CA LYS A 72 -24.45 -24.72 10.14
C LYS A 72 -24.34 -26.20 10.51
#